data_AF-A0ABD1D4L2-F1
#
_entry.id   AF-A0ABD1D4L2-F1
#
_cell.length_a   1.000
_cell.length_b   1.000
_cell.length_c   1.000
_cell.angle_alpha   90.00
_cell.angle_beta   90.00
_cell.angle_gamma   90.00
#
_symmetry.space_group_name_H-M   'P 1'
#
loop_
_entity.id
_entity.type
_entity.pdbx_description
1 polymer ?
#
loop_
_entity_poly.entity_id
_entity_poly.type
_entity_poly.pdbx_seq_one_letter_code
_entity_poly.pdbx_strand_id
1 'polypeptide(L)'
;MAVSITQVTTEDCGQEELVQCTKPLQVLSATSELSFVTKKEELDKLCPDLHSGLHCIRSYTRRCMNIHQRDHFNKLYHGTNEVIHELCEEGPYQEGTHAPCMRHVKKDYEVCAVSYQSTMAKIGQVATTSSTTTPAPPVLLHQPTPNAAMSLSVNDMQNQQNHHHHRQHHNQHQQQQQNLTKSVEDAEEERLKMVCCAFHKYMQCSEFTVRHACGDETALFTRKFLDKMSNTLMRMHCVDYTPASGKCRDYFSSGAATPRTAPPSVLLLLLLVSALALLSAKGSRVTCWAI
;
A
#
# COMPACT_ATOMS: atom_id res chain seq x y z
N MET A 1 19.95 36.39 45.82
CA MET A 1 19.73 36.21 44.37
C MET A 1 19.08 34.85 44.19
N ALA A 2 17.81 34.80 43.78
CA ALA A 2 17.12 33.53 43.55
C ALA A 2 17.49 33.02 42.16
N VAL A 3 18.17 31.87 42.12
CA VAL A 3 18.45 31.15 40.87
C VAL A 3 17.16 30.44 40.48
N SER A 4 16.51 30.91 39.41
CA SER A 4 15.43 30.16 38.77
C SER A 4 16.04 29.00 38.01
N ILE A 5 15.82 27.78 38.51
CA ILE A 5 16.10 26.55 37.78
C ILE A 5 15.05 26.48 36.68
N THR A 6 15.44 26.78 35.44
CA THR A 6 14.62 26.52 34.27
C THR A 6 14.50 25.00 34.15
N GLN A 7 13.29 24.47 34.33
CA GLN A 7 13.03 23.06 34.02
C GLN A 7 13.34 22.85 32.54
N VAL A 8 14.39 22.08 32.25
CA VAL A 8 14.59 21.52 30.91
C VAL A 8 13.51 20.45 30.77
N THR A 9 12.38 20.81 30.16
CA THR A 9 11.42 19.81 29.72
C THR A 9 12.12 18.96 28.68
N THR A 10 12.47 17.72 29.03
CA THR A 10 12.84 16.71 28.05
C THR A 10 11.65 16.57 27.11
N GLU A 11 11.80 17.09 25.89
CA GLU A 11 10.73 17.03 24.90
C GLU A 11 10.52 15.56 24.52
N ASP A 12 9.32 15.04 24.83
CA ASP A 12 8.99 13.66 24.54
C ASP A 12 8.66 13.54 23.04
N CYS A 13 9.67 13.15 22.25
CA CYS A 13 9.59 13.02 20.80
C CYS A 13 8.85 11.76 20.34
N GLY A 14 7.66 11.53 20.92
CA GLY A 14 6.84 10.36 20.64
C GLY A 14 6.26 10.34 19.23
N GLN A 15 6.05 9.14 18.70
CA GLN A 15 5.38 8.95 17.42
C GLN A 15 3.92 9.43 17.45
N GLU A 16 3.30 9.46 18.64
CA GLU A 16 1.95 9.97 18.84
C GLU A 16 1.82 11.45 18.48
N GLU A 17 2.77 12.31 18.88
CA GLU A 17 2.75 13.73 18.54
C GLU A 17 2.74 13.92 17.00
N LEU A 18 3.61 13.18 16.31
CA LEU A 18 3.67 13.22 14.85
C LEU A 18 2.35 12.76 14.21
N VAL A 19 1.73 11.71 14.73
CA VAL A 19 0.41 11.25 14.27
C VAL A 19 -0.64 12.35 14.45
N GLN A 20 -0.65 13.06 15.59
CA GLN A 20 -1.57 14.17 15.84
C GLN A 20 -1.38 15.29 14.81
N CYS A 21 -0.14 15.64 14.46
CA CYS A 21 0.13 16.66 13.45
C CYS A 21 -0.44 16.30 12.06
N THR A 22 -0.56 15.01 11.72
CA THR A 22 -1.05 14.55 10.41
C THR A 22 -2.58 14.48 10.31
N LYS A 23 -3.31 14.51 11.44
CA LYS A 23 -4.78 14.37 11.43
C LYS A 23 -5.48 15.38 10.52
N PRO A 24 -5.16 16.68 10.55
CA PRO A 24 -5.76 17.65 9.62
C PRO A 24 -5.50 17.32 8.15
N LEU A 25 -4.36 16.70 7.83
CA LEU A 25 -3.94 16.42 6.46
C LEU A 25 -4.65 15.21 5.85
N GLN A 26 -5.32 14.38 6.65
CA GLN A 26 -6.06 13.19 6.18
C GLN A 26 -7.19 13.57 5.21
N VAL A 27 -7.71 14.79 5.33
CA VAL A 27 -8.72 15.35 4.42
C VAL A 27 -8.21 15.52 2.99
N LEU A 28 -6.89 15.57 2.78
CA LEU A 28 -6.25 15.65 1.46
C LEU A 28 -5.91 14.29 0.86
N SER A 29 -6.19 13.20 1.59
CA SER A 29 -6.08 11.86 1.04
C SER A 29 -6.85 11.79 -0.29
N ALA A 30 -6.28 11.05 -1.25
CA ALA A 30 -6.81 10.87 -2.60
C ALA A 30 -8.26 10.32 -2.66
N THR A 31 -8.76 9.92 -1.50
CA THR A 31 -10.06 9.29 -1.25
C THR A 31 -11.04 10.19 -0.52
N SER A 32 -10.59 11.35 -0.09
CA SER A 32 -11.39 12.32 0.66
C SER A 32 -12.10 13.26 -0.30
N GLU A 33 -13.28 13.74 0.09
CA GLU A 33 -14.12 14.64 -0.71
C GLU A 33 -13.39 15.94 -1.12
N LEU A 34 -12.34 16.29 -0.36
CA LEU A 34 -11.54 17.49 -0.60
C LEU A 34 -10.61 17.43 -1.78
N SER A 35 -10.32 16.24 -2.29
CA SER A 35 -9.30 16.12 -3.32
C SER A 35 -9.64 16.97 -4.56
N PHE A 36 -10.93 17.24 -4.87
CA PHE A 36 -11.32 18.06 -6.04
C PHE A 36 -12.68 18.78 -6.00
N VAL A 37 -13.52 18.56 -4.98
CA VAL A 37 -14.97 18.89 -5.06
C VAL A 37 -15.32 20.23 -4.39
N THR A 38 -14.40 20.76 -3.58
CA THR A 38 -14.70 21.85 -2.66
C THR A 38 -14.81 23.20 -3.32
N LYS A 39 -15.71 24.02 -2.78
CA LYS A 39 -15.78 25.45 -3.12
C LYS A 39 -14.77 26.24 -2.28
N LYS A 40 -14.49 27.47 -2.71
CA LYS A 40 -13.66 28.42 -1.97
C LYS A 40 -14.08 28.52 -0.49
N GLU A 41 -15.38 28.59 -0.21
CA GLU A 41 -15.88 28.75 1.16
C GLU A 41 -15.61 27.53 2.06
N GLU A 42 -15.46 26.34 1.47
CA GLU A 42 -15.10 25.13 2.19
C GLU A 42 -13.59 25.08 2.43
N LEU A 43 -12.79 25.49 1.43
CA LEU A 43 -11.33 25.61 1.57
C LEU A 43 -10.97 26.65 2.65
N ASP A 44 -11.63 27.81 2.69
CA ASP A 44 -11.38 28.86 3.68
C ASP A 44 -11.54 28.37 5.13
N LYS A 45 -12.42 27.37 5.37
CA LYS A 45 -12.60 26.75 6.69
C LYS A 45 -11.53 25.72 7.02
N LEU A 46 -10.94 25.07 6.01
CA LEU A 46 -10.01 23.95 6.18
C LEU A 46 -8.56 24.39 6.18
N CYS A 47 -8.23 25.45 5.44
CA CYS A 47 -6.88 25.98 5.33
C CYS A 47 -6.24 26.30 6.70
N PRO A 48 -6.94 26.87 7.70
CA PRO A 48 -6.38 27.05 9.03
C PRO A 48 -5.89 25.74 9.67
N ASP A 49 -6.66 24.66 9.54
CA ASP A 49 -6.32 23.34 10.10
C ASP A 49 -5.16 22.70 9.34
N LEU A 50 -5.15 22.82 8.01
CA LEU A 50 -4.07 22.32 7.15
C LEU A 50 -2.73 23.01 7.46
N HIS A 51 -2.74 24.35 7.56
CA HIS A 51 -1.55 25.13 7.93
C HIS A 51 -1.09 24.84 9.36
N SER A 52 -2.03 24.67 10.30
CA SER A 52 -1.72 24.27 11.67
C SER A 52 -1.02 22.90 11.72
N GLY A 53 -1.52 21.91 10.95
CA GLY A 53 -0.88 20.61 10.80
C GLY A 53 0.55 20.70 10.24
N LEU A 54 0.75 21.46 9.16
CA LEU A 54 2.09 21.70 8.60
C LEU A 54 3.04 22.38 9.57
N HIS A 55 2.56 23.38 10.32
CA HIS A 55 3.35 24.05 11.34
C HIS A 55 3.76 23.09 12.48
N CYS A 56 2.83 22.23 12.92
CA CYS A 56 3.08 21.17 13.90
C CYS A 56 4.20 20.24 13.43
N ILE A 57 4.11 19.71 12.20
CA ILE A 57 5.12 18.85 11.58
C ILE A 57 6.48 19.55 11.51
N ARG A 58 6.51 20.81 11.08
CA ARG A 58 7.75 21.61 10.99
C ARG A 58 8.38 21.84 12.37
N SER A 59 7.58 22.06 13.40
CA SER A 59 8.05 22.20 14.77
C SER A 59 8.63 20.87 15.28
N TYR A 60 7.89 19.78 15.14
CA TYR A 60 8.32 18.43 15.53
C TYR A 60 9.66 18.06 14.89
N THR A 61 9.77 18.20 13.57
CA THR A 61 10.99 17.84 12.83
C THR A 61 12.20 18.71 13.19
N ARG A 62 12.01 19.92 13.71
CA ARG A 62 13.12 20.76 14.19
C ARG A 62 13.62 20.35 15.56
N ARG A 63 12.73 19.88 16.42
CA ARG A 63 13.01 19.52 17.82
C ARG A 63 13.48 18.08 17.95
N CYS A 64 12.85 17.17 17.21
CA CYS A 64 12.97 15.73 17.40
C CYS A 64 13.84 15.01 16.38
N MET A 65 14.26 15.68 15.31
CA MET A 65 15.08 15.05 14.26
C MET A 65 16.42 15.75 14.09
N ASN A 66 17.45 14.96 13.77
CA ASN A 66 18.72 15.51 13.30
C ASN A 66 18.59 16.06 11.87
N ILE A 67 19.64 16.73 11.38
CA ILE A 67 19.61 17.40 10.08
C ILE A 67 19.32 16.46 8.91
N HIS A 68 19.85 15.22 8.94
CA HIS A 68 19.66 14.24 7.86
C HIS A 68 18.26 13.64 7.89
N GLN A 69 17.78 13.27 9.09
CA GLN A 69 16.40 12.79 9.29
C GLN A 69 15.40 13.85 8.84
N ARG A 70 15.62 15.11 9.22
CA ARG A 70 14.77 16.24 8.83
C ARG A 70 14.80 16.48 7.33
N ASP A 71 15.96 16.43 6.69
CA ASP A 71 16.06 16.60 5.23
C ASP A 71 15.32 15.49 4.48
N HIS A 72 15.49 14.24 4.91
CA HIS A 72 14.76 13.11 4.34
C HIS A 72 13.24 13.23 4.56
N PHE A 73 12.83 13.58 5.78
CA PHE A 73 11.43 13.76 6.13
C PHE A 73 10.78 14.91 5.35
N ASN A 74 11.48 16.04 5.19
CA ASN A 74 10.97 17.18 4.44
C ASN A 74 10.77 16.85 2.97
N LYS A 75 11.60 15.98 2.37
CA LYS A 75 11.36 15.47 1.01
C LYS A 75 10.04 14.70 0.95
N LEU A 76 9.77 13.84 1.93
CA LEU A 76 8.51 13.07 2.00
C LEU A 76 7.27 13.98 2.06
N TYR A 77 7.33 15.07 2.83
CA TYR A 77 6.20 15.99 3.01
C TYR A 77 6.12 17.14 2.00
N HIS A 78 7.13 17.30 1.15
CA HIS A 78 7.20 18.41 0.19
C HIS A 78 5.96 18.49 -0.71
N GLY A 79 5.55 17.36 -1.30
CA GLY A 79 4.37 17.32 -2.17
C GLY A 79 3.07 17.72 -1.46
N THR A 80 2.90 17.29 -0.21
CA THR A 80 1.77 17.71 0.64
C THR A 80 1.79 19.20 0.93
N ASN A 81 2.97 19.76 1.22
CA ASN A 81 3.10 21.20 1.45
C ASN A 81 2.75 22.01 0.19
N GLU A 82 3.22 21.58 -1.00
CA GLU A 82 2.86 22.23 -2.27
C GLU A 82 1.34 22.21 -2.51
N VAL A 83 0.70 21.07 -2.29
CA VAL A 83 -0.74 20.92 -2.51
C VAL A 83 -1.54 21.82 -1.59
N ILE A 84 -1.13 21.94 -0.31
CA ILE A 84 -1.79 22.84 0.64
C ILE A 84 -1.61 24.29 0.22
N HIS A 85 -0.43 24.69 -0.24
CA HIS A 85 -0.22 26.03 -0.78
C HIS A 85 -1.11 26.31 -2.00
N GLU A 86 -1.15 25.41 -2.98
CA GLU A 86 -1.99 25.55 -4.17
C GLU A 86 -3.49 25.57 -3.86
N LEU A 87 -3.92 24.82 -2.83
CA LEU A 87 -5.30 24.81 -2.37
C LEU A 87 -5.68 26.03 -1.57
N CYS A 88 -4.77 26.64 -0.80
CA CYS A 88 -5.10 27.67 0.19
C CYS A 88 -4.69 29.09 -0.22
N GLU A 89 -3.86 29.24 -1.24
CA GLU A 89 -3.45 30.52 -1.78
C GLU A 89 -4.18 30.83 -3.10
N GLU A 90 -4.25 32.11 -3.45
CA GLU A 90 -4.93 32.57 -4.67
C GLU A 90 -4.36 31.89 -5.92
N GLY A 91 -5.25 31.36 -6.76
CA GLY A 91 -4.86 30.61 -7.95
C GLY A 91 -6.02 29.80 -8.54
N PRO A 92 -5.74 28.90 -9.50
CA PRO A 92 -6.76 28.17 -10.25
C PRO A 92 -7.65 27.26 -9.37
N TYR A 93 -7.15 26.81 -8.23
CA TYR A 93 -7.94 26.05 -7.24
C TYR A 93 -8.97 26.95 -6.55
N GLN A 94 -8.59 28.18 -6.21
CA GLN A 94 -9.46 29.16 -5.56
C GLN A 94 -10.52 29.74 -6.52
N GLU A 95 -10.22 29.81 -7.81
CA GLU A 95 -11.16 30.20 -8.87
C GLU A 95 -12.26 29.15 -9.10
N GLY A 96 -12.00 27.88 -8.73
CA GLY A 96 -13.00 26.82 -8.76
C GLY A 96 -13.43 26.36 -10.16
N THR A 97 -12.66 26.68 -11.20
CA THR A 97 -13.00 26.43 -12.62
C THR A 97 -13.32 24.97 -12.94
N HIS A 98 -12.63 24.02 -12.29
CA HIS A 98 -12.84 22.59 -12.49
C HIS A 98 -13.93 21.98 -11.58
N ALA A 99 -14.33 22.70 -10.53
CA ALA A 99 -15.17 22.16 -9.46
C ALA A 99 -16.60 21.77 -9.90
N PRO A 100 -17.30 22.52 -10.80
CA PRO A 100 -18.63 22.13 -11.27
C PRO A 100 -18.65 20.76 -11.95
N CYS A 101 -17.70 20.48 -12.85
CA CYS A 101 -17.65 19.18 -13.53
C CYS A 101 -17.19 18.07 -12.58
N MET A 102 -16.18 18.34 -11.74
CA MET A 102 -15.69 17.38 -10.76
C MET A 102 -16.78 16.92 -9.79
N ARG A 103 -17.75 17.78 -9.43
CA ARG A 103 -18.95 17.40 -8.66
C ARG A 103 -19.85 16.41 -9.40
N HIS A 104 -19.99 16.55 -10.71
CA HIS A 104 -20.82 15.67 -11.51
C HIS A 104 -20.22 14.27 -11.62
N VAL A 105 -18.89 14.20 -11.86
CA VAL A 105 -18.16 12.93 -12.01
C VAL A 105 -17.72 12.32 -10.66
N LYS A 106 -18.04 12.96 -9.52
CA LYS A 106 -17.61 12.55 -8.17
C LYS A 106 -17.78 11.05 -7.92
N LYS A 107 -18.97 10.50 -8.18
CA LYS A 107 -19.28 9.09 -7.92
C LYS A 107 -18.44 8.13 -8.77
N ASP A 108 -18.25 8.45 -10.04
CA ASP A 108 -17.47 7.60 -10.96
C ASP A 108 -15.99 7.64 -10.60
N TYR A 109 -15.51 8.82 -10.19
CA TYR A 109 -14.16 9.01 -9.69
C TYR A 109 -13.91 8.25 -8.37
N GLU A 110 -14.88 8.27 -7.45
CA GLU A 110 -14.79 7.57 -6.15
C GLU A 110 -14.59 6.06 -6.30
N VAL A 111 -15.13 5.44 -7.36
CA VAL A 111 -14.89 4.01 -7.65
C VAL A 111 -13.40 3.69 -7.77
N CYS A 112 -12.62 4.58 -8.42
CA CYS A 112 -11.18 4.44 -8.53
C CYS A 112 -10.50 4.47 -7.15
N ALA A 113 -10.88 5.45 -6.32
CA ALA A 113 -10.31 5.65 -4.99
C ALA A 113 -10.66 4.50 -4.03
N VAL A 114 -11.90 4.02 -4.04
CA VAL A 114 -12.35 2.88 -3.22
C VAL A 114 -11.63 1.60 -3.61
N SER A 115 -11.42 1.36 -4.91
CA SER A 115 -10.64 0.20 -5.39
C SER A 115 -9.19 0.23 -4.88
N TYR A 116 -8.57 1.41 -4.90
CA TYR A 116 -7.23 1.62 -4.37
C TYR A 116 -7.17 1.36 -2.85
N GLN A 117 -8.08 1.94 -2.07
CA GLN A 117 -8.16 1.73 -0.62
C GLN A 117 -8.33 0.25 -0.26
N SER A 118 -9.23 -0.45 -0.95
CA SER A 118 -9.45 -1.88 -0.72
C SER A 118 -8.16 -2.68 -0.94
N THR A 119 -7.38 -2.30 -1.96
CA THR A 119 -6.08 -2.91 -2.23
C THR A 119 -5.07 -2.59 -1.12
N MET A 120 -4.98 -1.33 -0.69
CA MET A 120 -4.06 -0.92 0.40
C MET A 120 -4.40 -1.60 1.72
N ALA A 121 -5.68 -1.75 2.04
CA ALA A 121 -6.15 -2.45 3.23
C ALA A 121 -5.74 -3.93 3.22
N LYS A 122 -5.87 -4.62 2.09
CA LYS A 122 -5.43 -6.02 1.93
C LYS A 122 -3.92 -6.15 2.12
N ILE A 123 -3.13 -5.25 1.55
CA ILE A 123 -1.67 -5.24 1.73
C ILE A 123 -1.29 -5.03 3.20
N GLY A 124 -2.02 -4.17 3.93
CA GLY A 124 -1.82 -3.95 5.36
C GLY A 124 -2.12 -5.19 6.22
N GLN A 125 -3.11 -6.00 5.84
CA GLN A 125 -3.50 -7.23 6.54
C GLN A 125 -2.52 -8.40 6.31
N VAL A 126 -1.88 -8.45 5.13
CA VAL A 126 -0.85 -9.44 4.84
C VAL A 126 0.40 -9.20 5.70
N ALA A 127 0.73 -7.95 6.00
CA ALA A 127 1.86 -7.61 6.87
C ALA A 127 1.69 -8.08 8.34
N THR A 128 0.45 -8.13 8.85
CA THR A 128 0.15 -8.60 10.21
C THR A 128 0.04 -10.13 10.33
N THR A 129 -0.08 -10.86 9.22
CA THR A 129 -0.16 -12.32 9.23
C THR A 129 1.21 -13.01 9.11
N SER A 130 2.23 -12.32 8.62
CA SER A 130 3.61 -12.83 8.54
C SER A 130 4.40 -12.75 9.86
N SER A 131 3.88 -12.08 10.88
CA SER A 131 4.52 -11.94 12.20
C SER A 131 3.96 -12.89 13.27
N THR A 132 3.60 -14.12 12.90
CA THR A 132 3.43 -15.21 13.89
C THR A 132 4.74 -16.01 13.96
N THR A 133 5.80 -15.36 14.46
CA THR A 133 6.93 -16.12 15.00
C THR A 133 6.61 -16.36 16.47
N THR A 134 6.46 -17.64 16.79
CA THR A 134 6.28 -18.20 18.13
C THR A 134 7.13 -17.46 19.17
N PRO A 135 6.60 -17.07 20.35
CA PRO A 135 7.44 -16.51 21.39
C PRO A 135 8.49 -17.56 21.78
N ALA A 136 9.77 -17.24 21.55
CA ALA A 136 10.86 -18.04 22.07
C ALA A 136 10.73 -18.10 23.60
N PRO A 137 10.88 -19.29 24.22
CA PRO A 137 10.85 -19.39 25.68
C PRO A 137 12.01 -18.56 26.27
N PRO A 138 11.85 -18.03 27.50
CA PRO A 138 12.87 -17.19 28.12
C PRO A 138 14.16 -18.00 28.30
N VAL A 139 15.25 -17.49 27.71
CA VAL A 139 16.60 -18.00 27.94
C VAL A 139 16.98 -17.68 29.38
N LEU A 140 16.95 -18.69 30.23
CA LEU A 140 17.40 -18.61 31.61
C LEU A 140 18.93 -18.63 31.61
N LEU A 141 19.53 -17.48 31.93
CA LEU A 141 20.97 -17.28 32.14
C LEU A 141 21.50 -18.32 33.14
N HIS A 142 22.20 -19.33 32.65
CA HIS A 142 22.97 -20.25 33.49
C HIS A 142 24.34 -19.64 33.78
N GLN A 143 24.60 -19.40 35.06
CA GLN A 143 25.92 -19.05 35.61
C GLN A 143 26.87 -20.26 35.49
N PRO A 144 28.18 -20.06 35.22
CA PRO A 144 29.15 -21.13 35.25
C PRO A 144 29.57 -21.44 36.70
N THR A 145 29.45 -22.70 37.11
CA THR A 145 30.14 -23.24 38.29
C THR A 145 31.52 -23.76 37.89
N PRO A 146 32.55 -23.64 38.75
CA PRO A 146 33.82 -24.32 38.54
C PRO A 146 33.76 -25.69 39.22
N ASN A 147 34.25 -26.75 38.55
CA ASN A 147 35.30 -27.63 39.07
C ASN A 147 35.46 -28.95 38.29
N ALA A 148 36.73 -29.37 38.27
CA ALA A 148 37.27 -30.72 38.29
C ALA A 148 37.49 -31.50 36.97
N ALA A 149 38.77 -31.49 36.59
CA ALA A 149 39.66 -32.66 36.50
C ALA A 149 39.58 -33.64 35.30
N MET A 150 40.69 -33.62 34.54
CA MET A 150 41.48 -34.72 33.97
C MET A 150 40.83 -36.10 33.75
N SER A 151 40.87 -36.54 32.50
CA SER A 151 41.49 -37.84 32.15
C SER A 151 41.95 -37.84 30.68
N LEU A 152 43.14 -38.39 30.45
CA LEU A 152 43.72 -38.71 29.14
C LEU A 152 43.35 -40.16 28.78
N SER A 153 42.87 -40.39 27.55
CA SER A 153 43.59 -41.17 26.52
C SER A 153 42.68 -41.89 25.49
N VAL A 154 43.16 -41.85 24.24
CA VAL A 154 42.92 -42.71 23.05
C VAL A 154 41.51 -42.77 22.43
N ASN A 155 41.33 -42.07 21.30
CA ASN A 155 40.81 -42.60 20.03
C ASN A 155 40.86 -41.52 18.91
N ASP A 156 41.97 -41.49 18.16
CA ASP A 156 42.29 -40.49 17.13
C ASP A 156 41.65 -40.78 15.74
N MET A 157 40.48 -41.43 15.72
CA MET A 157 39.71 -41.66 14.48
C MET A 157 38.22 -41.29 14.62
N GLN A 158 37.88 -40.46 15.61
CA GLN A 158 36.53 -39.91 15.79
C GLN A 158 36.47 -38.38 15.65
N ASN A 159 37.64 -37.72 15.60
CA ASN A 159 37.75 -36.26 15.62
C ASN A 159 37.49 -35.61 14.23
N GLN A 160 37.76 -36.33 13.14
CA GLN A 160 37.48 -35.86 11.78
C GLN A 160 35.98 -35.86 11.45
N GLN A 161 35.24 -36.85 11.96
CA GLN A 161 33.81 -37.02 11.70
C GLN A 161 32.97 -35.99 12.47
N ASN A 162 33.41 -35.63 13.68
CA ASN A 162 32.76 -34.62 14.51
C ASN A 162 32.94 -33.19 13.95
N HIS A 163 34.12 -32.88 13.40
CA HIS A 163 34.35 -31.61 12.68
C HIS A 163 33.55 -31.52 11.37
N HIS A 164 33.37 -32.63 10.64
CA HIS A 164 32.53 -32.64 9.45
C HIS A 164 31.05 -32.41 9.77
N HIS A 165 30.51 -33.05 10.81
CA HIS A 165 29.13 -32.80 11.24
C HIS A 165 28.93 -31.35 11.72
N HIS A 166 29.85 -30.80 12.52
CA HIS A 166 29.73 -29.43 12.99
C HIS A 166 29.79 -28.41 11.84
N ARG A 167 30.68 -28.61 10.86
CA ARG A 167 30.77 -27.77 9.65
C ARG A 167 29.54 -27.89 8.76
N GLN A 168 28.95 -29.09 8.67
CA GLN A 168 27.75 -29.33 7.89
C GLN A 168 26.52 -28.67 8.54
N HIS A 169 26.38 -28.75 9.86
CA HIS A 169 25.37 -28.00 10.62
C HIS A 169 25.55 -26.48 10.50
N HIS A 170 26.79 -25.98 10.53
CA HIS A 170 27.07 -24.55 10.35
C HIS A 170 26.69 -24.06 8.94
N ASN A 171 27.05 -24.82 7.91
CA ASN A 171 26.64 -24.52 6.52
C ASN A 171 25.13 -24.56 6.37
N GLN A 172 24.46 -25.54 6.98
CA GLN A 172 23.00 -25.68 6.91
C GLN A 172 22.28 -24.54 7.64
N HIS A 173 22.76 -24.13 8.82
CA HIS A 173 22.25 -22.96 9.53
C HIS A 173 22.47 -21.66 8.74
N GLN A 174 23.64 -21.49 8.12
CA GLN A 174 23.95 -20.32 7.31
C GLN A 174 23.09 -20.27 6.03
N GLN A 175 22.84 -21.41 5.39
CA GLN A 175 21.99 -21.53 4.21
C GLN A 175 20.50 -21.33 4.55
N GLN A 176 20.06 -21.79 5.72
CA GLN A 176 18.71 -21.54 6.24
C GLN A 176 18.50 -20.06 6.57
N GLN A 177 19.51 -19.41 7.16
CA GLN A 177 19.48 -17.97 7.44
C GLN A 177 19.46 -17.15 6.15
N GLN A 178 20.25 -17.52 5.13
CA GLN A 178 20.23 -16.90 3.81
C GLN A 178 18.90 -17.09 3.07
N ASN A 179 18.32 -18.30 3.11
CA ASN A 179 17.00 -18.56 2.52
C ASN A 179 15.89 -17.75 3.21
N LEU A 180 15.97 -17.56 4.53
CA LEU A 180 15.02 -16.73 5.27
C LEU A 180 15.16 -15.26 4.88
N THR A 181 16.38 -14.71 4.83
CA THR A 181 16.61 -13.31 4.40
C THR A 181 16.09 -13.07 2.99
N LYS A 182 16.39 -13.98 2.06
CA LYS A 182 15.88 -13.90 0.68
C LYS A 182 14.35 -13.92 0.62
N SER A 183 13.70 -14.78 1.40
CA SER A 183 12.23 -14.85 1.43
C SER A 183 11.57 -13.56 1.97
N VAL A 184 12.25 -12.86 2.87
CA VAL A 184 11.78 -11.57 3.41
C VAL A 184 11.96 -10.46 2.38
N GLU A 185 13.11 -10.40 1.70
CA GLU A 185 13.36 -9.45 0.61
C GLU A 185 12.37 -9.63 -0.54
N ASP A 186 12.13 -10.88 -0.96
CA ASP A 186 11.15 -11.21 -2.01
C ASP A 186 9.73 -10.78 -1.60
N ALA A 187 9.36 -10.95 -0.32
CA ALA A 187 8.06 -10.52 0.21
C ALA A 187 7.91 -9.00 0.28
N GLU A 188 8.98 -8.29 0.63
CA GLU A 188 9.01 -6.82 0.62
C GLU A 188 8.93 -6.27 -0.80
N GLU A 189 9.65 -6.87 -1.76
CA GLU A 189 9.59 -6.51 -3.18
C GLU A 189 8.18 -6.71 -3.75
N GLU A 190 7.53 -7.85 -3.47
CA GLU A 190 6.15 -8.07 -3.90
C GLU A 190 5.18 -7.10 -3.21
N ARG A 191 5.39 -6.78 -1.93
CA ARG A 191 4.57 -5.76 -1.24
C ARG A 191 4.71 -4.39 -1.89
N LEU A 192 5.95 -4.00 -2.22
CA LEU A 192 6.24 -2.74 -2.88
C LEU A 192 5.59 -2.69 -4.28
N LYS A 193 5.75 -3.75 -5.07
CA LYS A 193 5.09 -3.94 -6.36
C LYS A 193 3.57 -3.76 -6.26
N MET A 194 2.93 -4.40 -5.29
CA MET A 194 1.49 -4.29 -5.08
C MET A 194 1.06 -2.83 -4.80
N VAL A 195 1.80 -2.11 -3.95
CA VAL A 195 1.53 -0.69 -3.65
C VAL A 195 1.67 0.17 -4.90
N CYS A 196 2.81 0.05 -5.58
CA CYS A 196 3.13 0.85 -6.75
C CYS A 196 2.15 0.61 -7.91
N CYS A 197 1.85 -0.65 -8.24
CA CYS A 197 0.95 -0.98 -9.34
C CYS A 197 -0.49 -0.54 -9.04
N ALA A 198 -0.95 -0.68 -7.79
CA ALA A 198 -2.27 -0.21 -7.38
C ALA A 198 -2.37 1.31 -7.49
N PHE A 199 -1.33 2.04 -7.09
CA PHE A 199 -1.27 3.50 -7.21
C PHE A 199 -1.31 3.95 -8.67
N HIS A 200 -0.50 3.35 -9.55
CA HIS A 200 -0.53 3.68 -10.98
C HIS A 200 -1.89 3.38 -11.63
N LYS A 201 -2.54 2.28 -11.23
CA LYS A 201 -3.90 1.94 -11.68
C LYS A 201 -4.93 2.98 -11.23
N TYR A 202 -4.83 3.43 -9.99
CA TYR A 202 -5.67 4.50 -9.47
C TYR A 202 -5.52 5.78 -10.28
N MET A 203 -4.28 6.23 -10.51
CA MET A 203 -3.98 7.42 -11.31
C MET A 203 -4.59 7.36 -12.71
N GLN A 204 -4.45 6.22 -13.39
CA GLN A 204 -5.01 6.04 -14.74
C GLN A 204 -6.54 5.99 -14.76
N CYS A 205 -7.15 5.30 -13.79
CA CYS A 205 -8.60 5.24 -13.65
C CYS A 205 -9.17 6.64 -13.45
N SER A 206 -8.62 7.40 -12.51
CA SER A 206 -9.03 8.77 -12.20
C SER A 206 -8.87 9.70 -13.40
N GLU A 207 -7.71 9.68 -14.07
CA GLU A 207 -7.46 10.52 -15.24
C GLU A 207 -8.41 10.18 -16.40
N PHE A 208 -8.65 8.89 -16.66
CA PHE A 208 -9.55 8.44 -17.73
C PHE A 208 -11.01 8.87 -17.46
N THR A 209 -11.50 8.64 -16.24
CA THR A 209 -12.85 9.00 -15.82
C THR A 209 -13.09 10.50 -15.95
N VAL A 210 -12.15 11.32 -15.48
CA VAL A 210 -12.25 12.78 -15.58
C VAL A 210 -12.11 13.25 -17.02
N ARG A 211 -11.20 12.67 -17.82
CA ARG A 211 -11.07 13.03 -19.24
C ARG A 211 -12.35 12.79 -20.01
N HIS A 212 -12.99 11.65 -19.76
CA HIS A 212 -14.23 11.29 -20.44
C HIS A 212 -15.40 12.22 -20.07
N ALA A 213 -15.51 12.62 -18.80
CA ALA A 213 -16.62 13.44 -18.33
C ALA A 213 -16.38 14.96 -18.44
N CYS A 214 -15.14 15.42 -18.25
CA CYS A 214 -14.78 16.82 -18.02
C CYS A 214 -13.72 17.38 -18.99
N GLY A 215 -13.22 16.56 -19.92
CA GLY A 215 -12.22 16.96 -20.91
C GLY A 215 -10.77 16.92 -20.43
N ASP A 216 -9.85 17.15 -21.38
CA ASP A 216 -8.41 16.96 -21.18
C ASP A 216 -7.79 17.92 -20.17
N GLU A 217 -8.22 19.18 -20.13
CA GLU A 217 -7.67 20.16 -19.18
C GLU A 217 -7.96 19.77 -17.74
N THR A 218 -9.21 19.41 -17.44
CA THR A 218 -9.62 18.96 -16.11
C THR A 218 -8.93 17.64 -15.75
N ALA A 219 -8.77 16.72 -16.71
CA ALA A 219 -8.06 15.46 -16.47
C ALA A 219 -6.57 15.67 -16.17
N LEU A 220 -5.91 16.56 -16.91
CA LEU A 220 -4.51 16.92 -16.68
C LEU A 220 -4.33 17.58 -15.32
N PHE A 221 -5.25 18.47 -14.95
CA PHE A 221 -5.30 19.11 -13.64
C PHE A 221 -5.44 18.06 -12.53
N THR A 222 -6.41 17.15 -12.62
CA THR A 222 -6.60 16.05 -11.66
C THR A 222 -5.37 15.17 -11.55
N ARG A 223 -4.76 14.79 -12.68
CA ARG A 223 -3.53 13.99 -12.69
C ARG A 223 -2.38 14.72 -11.99
N LYS A 224 -2.15 15.99 -12.29
CA LYS A 224 -1.06 16.77 -11.66
C LYS A 224 -1.23 16.89 -10.15
N PHE A 225 -2.45 17.11 -9.68
CA PHE A 225 -2.75 17.16 -8.25
C PHE A 225 -2.47 15.83 -7.55
N LEU A 226 -3.02 14.74 -8.09
CA LEU A 226 -2.81 13.41 -7.51
C LEU A 226 -1.33 12.98 -7.54
N ASP A 227 -0.62 13.36 -8.61
CA ASP A 227 0.82 13.12 -8.75
C ASP A 227 1.58 13.88 -7.66
N LYS A 228 1.31 15.17 -7.43
CA LYS A 228 1.93 15.95 -6.34
C LYS A 228 1.71 15.34 -4.97
N MET A 229 0.50 14.85 -4.70
CA MET A 229 0.19 14.30 -3.38
C MET A 229 0.96 13.03 -3.03
N SER A 230 1.24 12.20 -4.02
CA SER A 230 1.88 10.90 -3.81
C SER A 230 3.32 10.86 -4.34
N ASN A 231 3.82 11.99 -4.88
CA ASN A 231 5.01 12.01 -5.72
C ASN A 231 6.27 11.56 -5.01
N THR A 232 6.52 12.01 -3.78
CA THR A 232 7.81 11.72 -3.16
C THR A 232 7.93 10.25 -2.79
N LEU A 233 6.89 9.66 -2.18
CA LEU A 233 6.92 8.25 -1.80
C LEU A 233 6.89 7.34 -3.05
N MET A 234 6.09 7.70 -4.06
CA MET A 234 5.99 6.91 -5.28
C MET A 234 7.23 7.07 -6.18
N ARG A 235 7.82 8.26 -6.33
CA ARG A 235 9.06 8.40 -7.12
C ARG A 235 10.27 7.77 -6.45
N MET A 236 10.34 7.71 -5.12
CA MET A 236 11.51 7.08 -4.47
C MET A 236 11.46 5.56 -4.53
N HIS A 237 10.26 4.97 -4.40
CA HIS A 237 10.13 3.50 -4.27
C HIS A 237 9.51 2.81 -5.49
N CYS A 238 8.81 3.53 -6.37
CA CYS A 238 8.08 2.95 -7.50
C CYS A 238 8.72 3.16 -8.88
N VAL A 239 9.98 3.60 -8.96
CA VAL A 239 10.68 3.90 -10.25
C VAL A 239 10.62 2.72 -11.23
N ASP A 240 10.74 1.49 -10.72
CA ASP A 240 10.76 0.28 -11.55
C ASP A 240 9.37 -0.30 -11.86
N TYR A 241 8.32 0.24 -11.24
CA TYR A 241 6.95 -0.28 -11.31
C TYR A 241 6.04 0.60 -12.17
N THR A 242 6.59 1.23 -13.20
CA THR A 242 5.80 2.02 -14.15
C THR A 242 4.93 1.12 -15.04
N PRO A 243 3.82 1.65 -15.61
CA PRO A 243 3.02 0.90 -16.58
C PRO A 243 3.83 0.36 -17.78
N ALA A 244 4.90 1.06 -18.16
CA ALA A 244 5.79 0.68 -19.27
C ALA A 244 6.77 -0.45 -18.91
N SER A 245 7.09 -0.67 -17.62
CA SER A 245 8.06 -1.68 -17.22
C SER A 245 7.54 -3.11 -17.35
N GLY A 246 6.24 -3.29 -17.59
CA GLY A 246 5.59 -4.60 -17.69
C GLY A 246 5.40 -5.31 -16.35
N LYS A 247 6.05 -4.86 -15.27
CA LYS A 247 5.94 -5.46 -13.91
C LYS A 247 4.53 -5.36 -13.31
N CYS A 248 3.69 -4.45 -13.82
CA CYS A 248 2.32 -4.23 -13.35
C CYS A 248 1.23 -4.81 -14.28
N ARG A 249 1.57 -5.62 -15.28
CA ARG A 249 0.63 -6.07 -16.32
C ARG A 249 -0.64 -6.74 -15.75
N ASP A 250 -0.52 -7.49 -14.67
CA ASP A 250 -1.62 -8.24 -14.05
C ASP A 250 -2.65 -7.31 -13.38
N TYR A 251 -2.20 -6.14 -12.90
CA TYR A 251 -3.06 -5.13 -12.26
C TYR A 251 -3.98 -4.43 -13.28
N PHE A 252 -3.46 -4.19 -14.48
CA PHE A 252 -4.20 -3.58 -15.59
C PHE A 252 -5.08 -4.58 -16.36
N SER A 253 -4.70 -5.87 -16.35
CA SER A 253 -5.46 -6.94 -17.03
C SER A 253 -6.68 -7.41 -16.25
N SER A 254 -6.73 -7.18 -14.94
CA SER A 254 -7.84 -7.60 -14.06
C SER A 254 -9.20 -6.92 -14.33
N GLY A 255 -9.30 -6.06 -15.35
CA GLY A 255 -10.58 -5.51 -15.84
C GLY A 255 -11.20 -6.28 -17.02
N ALA A 256 -10.46 -7.24 -17.59
CA ALA A 256 -10.94 -8.10 -18.66
C ALA A 256 -10.96 -9.55 -18.17
N ALA A 257 -11.85 -9.86 -17.21
CA ALA A 257 -12.39 -11.20 -17.17
C ALA A 257 -13.27 -11.36 -18.42
N THR A 258 -12.65 -11.61 -19.58
CA THR A 258 -13.37 -12.23 -20.69
C THR A 258 -14.06 -13.45 -20.09
N PRO A 259 -15.40 -13.58 -20.19
CA PRO A 259 -16.03 -14.83 -19.81
C PRO A 259 -15.28 -15.92 -20.57
N ARG A 260 -14.77 -16.94 -19.86
CA ARG A 260 -14.21 -18.12 -20.50
C ARG A 260 -15.28 -18.62 -21.47
N THR A 261 -15.15 -18.29 -22.75
CA THR A 261 -15.95 -18.91 -23.79
C THR A 261 -15.68 -20.38 -23.63
N ALA A 262 -16.71 -21.11 -23.22
CA ALA A 262 -16.61 -22.56 -23.10
C ALA A 262 -16.06 -23.09 -24.43
N PRO A 263 -15.12 -24.07 -24.41
CA PRO A 263 -14.59 -24.62 -25.65
C PRO A 263 -15.75 -25.04 -26.54
N PRO A 264 -15.64 -24.92 -27.88
CA PRO A 264 -16.74 -25.15 -28.82
C PRO A 264 -17.44 -26.51 -28.62
N SER A 265 -16.71 -27.49 -28.08
CA SER A 265 -17.19 -28.81 -27.66
C SER A 265 -18.31 -28.74 -26.61
N VAL A 266 -18.24 -27.82 -25.65
CA VAL A 266 -19.23 -27.65 -24.57
C VAL A 266 -20.48 -26.94 -25.09
N LEU A 267 -20.32 -25.96 -25.99
CA LEU A 267 -21.46 -25.30 -26.64
C LEU A 267 -22.26 -26.29 -27.48
N LEU A 268 -21.57 -27.17 -28.22
CA LEU A 268 -22.19 -28.21 -29.02
C LEU A 268 -22.97 -29.21 -28.13
N LEU A 269 -22.41 -29.62 -27.00
CA LEU A 269 -23.09 -30.50 -26.04
C LEU A 269 -24.35 -29.85 -25.46
N LEU A 270 -24.31 -28.57 -25.09
CA LEU A 270 -25.48 -27.86 -24.58
C LEU A 270 -26.59 -27.74 -25.63
N LEU A 271 -26.23 -27.47 -26.89
CA LEU A 271 -27.18 -27.42 -28.00
C LEU A 271 -27.80 -28.81 -28.26
N LEU A 272 -26.99 -29.87 -28.23
CA LEU A 272 -27.49 -31.25 -28.39
C LEU A 272 -28.42 -31.67 -27.26
N VAL A 273 -28.09 -31.33 -26.00
CA VAL A 273 -28.95 -31.61 -24.85
C VAL A 273 -30.27 -30.85 -24.94
N SER A 274 -30.24 -29.58 -25.38
CA SER A 274 -31.47 -28.80 -25.58
C SER A 274 -32.35 -29.33 -26.72
N ALA A 275 -31.74 -29.78 -27.82
CA ALA A 275 -32.45 -30.39 -28.94
C ALA A 275 -33.10 -31.71 -28.52
N LEU A 276 -32.35 -32.58 -27.81
CA LEU A 276 -32.88 -33.83 -27.26
C LEU A 276 -34.06 -33.58 -26.31
N ALA A 277 -33.98 -32.58 -25.42
CA ALA A 277 -35.08 -32.23 -24.53
C ALA A 277 -36.34 -31.76 -25.29
N LEU A 278 -36.19 -31.00 -26.37
CA LEU A 278 -37.29 -30.57 -27.24
C LEU A 278 -37.91 -31.74 -28.03
N LEU A 279 -37.09 -32.70 -28.46
CA LEU A 279 -37.53 -33.94 -29.10
C LEU A 279 -38.30 -34.82 -28.10
N SER A 280 -37.86 -34.93 -26.85
CA SER A 280 -38.58 -35.63 -25.79
C SER A 280 -39.91 -34.96 -25.43
N ALA A 281 -39.98 -33.63 -25.45
CA ALA A 281 -41.20 -32.89 -25.14
C ALA A 281 -42.29 -33.01 -26.23
N LYS A 282 -41.90 -33.29 -27.47
CA LYS A 282 -42.83 -33.45 -28.60
C LYS A 282 -43.40 -34.87 -28.73
N GLY A 283 -42.83 -35.84 -28.02
CA GLY A 283 -43.28 -37.25 -28.00
C GLY A 283 -44.41 -37.58 -27.03
N SER A 284 -44.78 -36.70 -26.09
CA SER A 284 -45.80 -36.97 -25.06
C SER A 284 -47.15 -36.26 -25.24
N ARG A 285 -47.45 -35.69 -26.42
CA ARG A 285 -48.74 -34.98 -26.66
C ARG A 285 -49.65 -35.60 -27.73
N VAL A 286 -49.52 -36.90 -28.02
CA VAL A 286 -50.46 -37.60 -28.90
C VAL A 286 -50.83 -38.96 -28.33
N THR A 287 -51.65 -38.98 -27.27
CA THR A 287 -52.67 -40.02 -26.97
C THR A 287 -53.24 -39.73 -25.59
N CYS A 288 -54.29 -38.90 -25.54
CA CYS A 288 -55.37 -38.96 -24.54
C CYS A 288 -56.34 -37.82 -24.87
N TRP A 289 -57.38 -38.13 -25.63
CA TRP A 289 -58.74 -37.56 -25.58
C TRP A 289 -59.59 -38.41 -26.53
N ALA A 290 -59.99 -39.56 -26.03
CA ALA A 290 -61.09 -40.38 -26.55
C ALA A 290 -61.53 -41.29 -25.40
N ILE A 291 -62.53 -40.83 -24.64
CA ILE A 291 -63.65 -41.54 -23.99
C ILE A 291 -64.57 -40.44 -23.46
#